data_AF-A0A164AYS1-F1
#
_entry.id   AF-A0A164AYS1-F1
#
_cell.length_a   1.000
_cell.length_b   1.000
_cell.length_c   1.000
_cell.angle_alpha   90.00
_cell.angle_beta   90.00
_cell.angle_gamma   90.00
#
_symmetry.space_group_name_H-M   'P 1'
#
loop_
_entity.id
_entity.type
_entity.pdbx_description
1 polymer ?
#
loop_
_entity_poly.entity_id
_entity_poly.type
_entity_poly.pdbx_seq_one_letter_code
_entity_poly.pdbx_strand_id
1 'polypeptide(L)'
;MQQRVFESEAYMVASLSSAISGTTAPEKQIIPSARRILAKSEHLQALIQRSSSYTTIAGESRLVWKPDIERIQRVVVKNARGHAFYEMGEPMMNDPASVWVGALEHLKGDERDRFESGWDSTGIWPEVGCRMMNRLATGSDLNQNGWVIVQENVYRYLTVQVGLMTVRTVLYNFLATEVVWEY
;
A
#
# COMPACT_ATOMS: atom_id res chain seq x y z
N MET A 1 8.26 -20.54 -1.46
CA MET A 1 7.35 -19.41 -1.75
C MET A 1 7.10 -18.52 -0.52
N GLN A 2 6.67 -19.08 0.62
CA GLN A 2 6.40 -18.30 1.85
C GLN A 2 7.60 -17.47 2.36
N GLN A 3 8.81 -18.03 2.41
CA GLN A 3 10.00 -17.31 2.90
C GLN A 3 10.28 -16.01 2.10
N ARG A 4 10.12 -16.05 0.76
CA ARG A 4 10.31 -14.88 -0.12
C ARG A 4 9.26 -13.80 0.12
N VAL A 5 8.04 -14.18 0.51
CA VAL A 5 6.97 -13.23 0.88
C VAL A 5 7.30 -12.56 2.20
N PHE A 6 7.67 -13.31 3.23
CA PHE A 6 8.06 -12.75 4.53
C PHE A 6 9.26 -11.78 4.40
N GLU A 7 10.26 -12.13 3.59
CA GLU A 7 11.38 -11.24 3.28
C GLU A 7 10.92 -9.97 2.55
N SER A 8 9.93 -10.08 1.64
CA SER A 8 9.38 -8.93 0.93
C SER A 8 8.56 -8.03 1.86
N GLU A 9 7.82 -8.59 2.83
CA GLU A 9 7.09 -7.83 3.85
C GLU A 9 8.03 -7.08 4.78
N ALA A 10 9.06 -7.77 5.29
CA ALA A 10 10.07 -7.15 6.13
C ALA A 10 10.78 -6.01 5.37
N TYR A 11 11.10 -6.24 4.09
CA TYR A 11 11.68 -5.23 3.21
C TYR A 11 10.75 -4.02 3.02
N MET A 12 9.46 -4.25 2.72
CA MET A 12 8.48 -3.18 2.49
C MET A 12 8.31 -2.31 3.75
N VAL A 13 8.10 -2.93 4.91
CA VAL A 13 7.89 -2.21 6.18
C VAL A 13 9.13 -1.41 6.56
N ALA A 14 10.32 -2.01 6.42
CA ALA A 14 11.59 -1.32 6.70
C ALA A 14 11.84 -0.16 5.73
N SER A 15 11.57 -0.36 4.44
CA SER A 15 11.74 0.69 3.41
C SER A 15 10.76 1.84 3.61
N LEU A 16 9.50 1.55 3.94
CA LEU A 16 8.48 2.56 4.23
C LEU A 16 8.88 3.43 5.42
N SER A 17 9.23 2.80 6.55
CA SER A 17 9.68 3.53 7.73
C SER A 17 10.92 4.36 7.44
N SER A 18 11.87 3.80 6.67
CA SER A 18 13.10 4.49 6.34
C SER A 18 12.86 5.69 5.41
N ALA A 19 11.92 5.58 4.47
CA ALA A 19 11.50 6.69 3.62
C ALA A 19 10.88 7.83 4.42
N ILE A 20 9.99 7.51 5.37
CA ILE A 20 9.36 8.52 6.23
C ILE A 20 10.36 9.16 7.19
N SER A 21 11.25 8.36 7.81
CA SER A 21 12.26 8.83 8.75
C SER A 21 13.49 9.47 8.07
N GLY A 22 13.65 9.31 6.75
CA GLY A 22 14.83 9.76 5.99
C GLY A 22 16.13 9.01 6.31
N THR A 23 16.05 7.82 6.92
CA THR A 23 17.23 7.06 7.38
C THR A 23 16.90 5.58 7.63
N THR A 24 17.88 4.69 7.52
CA THR A 24 17.75 3.27 7.89
C THR A 24 18.16 2.98 9.35
N ALA A 25 18.57 3.99 10.11
CA ALA A 25 19.04 3.83 11.48
C ALA A 25 17.89 3.32 12.39
N PRO A 26 18.03 2.17 13.08
CA PRO A 26 16.92 1.54 13.81
C PRO A 26 16.26 2.42 14.86
N GLU A 27 17.06 3.18 15.62
CA GLU A 27 16.62 4.05 16.71
C GLU A 27 15.78 5.25 16.23
N LYS A 28 15.90 5.62 14.95
CA LYS A 28 15.16 6.74 14.33
C LYS A 28 13.88 6.30 13.61
N GLN A 29 13.58 5.01 13.60
CA GLN A 29 12.40 4.48 12.92
C GLN A 29 11.12 4.81 13.67
N ILE A 30 10.14 5.36 12.95
CA ILE A 30 8.81 5.67 13.48
C ILE A 30 7.91 4.43 13.57
N ILE A 31 8.14 3.40 12.73
CA ILE A 31 7.37 2.16 12.74
C ILE A 31 8.06 1.15 13.69
N PRO A 32 7.40 0.68 14.78
CA PRO A 32 8.02 -0.21 15.76
C PRO A 32 8.51 -1.56 15.20
N SER A 33 7.79 -2.13 14.23
CA SER A 33 8.23 -3.35 13.53
C SER A 33 9.47 -3.09 12.67
N ALA A 34 9.52 -1.96 11.94
CA ALA A 34 10.70 -1.57 11.16
C ALA A 34 11.94 -1.40 12.04
N ARG A 35 11.81 -0.76 13.21
CA ARG A 35 12.90 -0.67 14.21
C ARG A 35 13.46 -2.05 14.55
N ARG A 36 12.59 -3.00 14.90
CA ARG A 36 13.00 -4.37 15.26
C ARG A 36 13.64 -5.12 14.09
N ILE A 37 13.12 -4.92 12.87
CA ILE A 37 13.64 -5.54 11.64
C ILE A 37 15.04 -5.01 11.34
N LEU A 38 15.21 -3.69 11.31
CA LEU A 38 16.48 -3.03 10.98
C LEU A 38 17.55 -3.26 12.07
N ALA A 39 17.17 -3.26 13.35
CA ALA A 39 18.08 -3.57 14.46
C ALA A 39 18.67 -4.98 14.39
N LYS A 40 17.99 -5.92 13.71
CA LYS A 40 18.43 -7.31 13.57
C LYS A 40 19.18 -7.58 12.26
N SER A 41 19.25 -6.63 11.35
CA SER A 41 19.82 -6.86 10.01
C SER A 41 20.51 -5.62 9.46
N GLU A 42 21.82 -5.53 9.69
CA GLU A 42 22.69 -4.53 9.04
C GLU A 42 22.70 -4.70 7.52
N HIS A 43 22.63 -5.95 7.03
CA HIS A 43 22.49 -6.23 5.61
C HIS A 43 21.26 -5.54 4.99
N LEU A 44 20.10 -5.61 5.67
CA LEU A 44 18.88 -4.97 5.19
C LEU A 44 19.00 -3.43 5.23
N GLN A 45 19.63 -2.88 6.27
CA GLN A 45 19.93 -1.45 6.33
C GLN A 45 20.78 -1.02 5.13
N ALA A 46 21.89 -1.71 4.87
CA ALA A 46 22.78 -1.41 3.74
C ALA A 46 22.07 -1.55 2.39
N LEU A 47 21.25 -2.57 2.24
CA LEU A 47 20.48 -2.82 1.01
C LEU A 47 19.49 -1.68 0.73
N ILE A 48 18.75 -1.22 1.74
CA ILE A 48 17.82 -0.10 1.64
C ILE A 48 18.56 1.23 1.43
N GLN A 49 19.68 1.46 2.14
CA GLN A 49 20.49 2.66 2.00
C GLN A 49 21.03 2.79 0.57
N ARG A 50 21.53 1.69 -0.01
CA ARG A 50 22.05 1.63 -1.37
C ARG A 50 20.96 1.88 -2.42
N SER A 51 19.73 1.42 -2.17
CA SER A 51 18.60 1.68 -3.06
C SER A 51 18.07 3.11 -2.94
N SER A 52 18.59 3.92 -2.01
CA SER A 52 17.98 5.22 -1.64
C SER A 52 18.95 6.40 -1.76
N SER A 53 20.16 6.17 -2.24
CA SER A 53 21.18 7.19 -2.44
C SER A 53 21.77 7.12 -3.84
N TYR A 54 22.06 8.26 -4.45
CA TYR A 54 22.84 8.33 -5.68
C TYR A 54 23.88 9.46 -5.60
N THR A 55 25.03 9.26 -6.23
CA THR A 55 26.07 10.27 -6.35
C THR A 55 25.83 11.05 -7.64
N THR A 56 25.72 12.37 -7.53
CA THR A 56 25.63 13.26 -8.69
C THR A 56 26.95 13.28 -9.46
N ILE A 57 26.94 13.77 -10.70
CA ILE A 57 28.16 13.94 -11.51
C ILE A 57 29.19 14.86 -10.81
N ALA A 58 28.72 15.74 -9.92
CA ALA A 58 29.54 16.64 -9.10
C ALA A 58 30.07 16.01 -7.79
N GLY A 59 29.81 14.72 -7.53
CA GLY A 59 30.24 14.02 -6.32
C GLY A 59 29.37 14.24 -5.08
N GLU A 60 28.31 15.06 -5.16
CA GLU A 60 27.34 15.20 -4.07
C GLU A 60 26.48 13.93 -3.95
N SER A 61 26.38 13.37 -2.74
CA SER A 61 25.42 12.31 -2.44
C SER A 61 24.05 12.92 -2.19
N ARG A 62 23.04 12.52 -2.98
CA ARG A 62 21.65 12.91 -2.79
C ARG A 62 20.82 11.68 -2.42
N LEU A 63 19.97 11.85 -1.41
CA LEU A 63 19.02 10.83 -0.99
C LEU A 63 17.81 10.88 -1.93
N VAL A 64 17.63 9.86 -2.75
CA VAL A 64 16.41 9.62 -3.53
C VAL A 64 16.00 8.18 -3.30
N TRP A 65 14.90 8.00 -2.58
CA TRP A 65 14.34 6.70 -2.24
C TRP A 65 13.86 5.98 -3.51
N LYS A 66 14.58 4.93 -3.92
CA LYS A 66 14.21 4.02 -5.01
C LYS A 66 14.21 2.58 -4.51
N PRO A 67 13.25 2.19 -3.66
CA PRO A 67 13.20 0.83 -3.14
C PRO A 67 13.02 -0.19 -4.27
N ASP A 68 13.35 -1.45 -4.00
CA ASP A 68 13.02 -2.61 -4.84
C ASP A 68 11.50 -2.70 -4.96
N ILE A 69 10.99 -2.13 -6.05
CA ILE A 69 9.56 -1.96 -6.28
C ILE A 69 8.87 -3.31 -6.49
N GLU A 70 9.57 -4.30 -7.03
CA GLU A 70 9.02 -5.64 -7.23
C GLU A 70 8.75 -6.34 -5.90
N ARG A 71 9.64 -6.18 -4.90
CA ARG A 71 9.39 -6.67 -3.53
C ARG A 71 8.15 -6.03 -2.94
N ILE A 72 8.00 -4.72 -3.09
CA ILE A 72 6.85 -3.99 -2.57
C ILE A 72 5.57 -4.44 -3.28
N GLN A 73 5.57 -4.50 -4.61
CA GLN A 73 4.42 -4.94 -5.40
C GLN A 73 3.95 -6.35 -5.02
N ARG A 74 4.86 -7.30 -4.74
CA ARG A 74 4.47 -8.63 -4.24
C ARG A 74 3.64 -8.58 -2.95
N VAL A 75 4.01 -7.71 -2.02
CA VAL A 75 3.28 -7.54 -0.76
C VAL A 75 1.96 -6.82 -1.00
N VAL A 76 1.97 -5.78 -1.83
CA VAL A 76 0.78 -5.00 -2.19
C VAL A 76 -0.28 -5.88 -2.86
N VAL A 77 0.09 -6.68 -3.86
CA VAL A 77 -0.82 -7.61 -4.53
C VAL A 77 -1.37 -8.66 -3.56
N LYS A 78 -0.50 -9.22 -2.70
CA LYS A 78 -0.94 -10.17 -1.66
C LYS A 78 -2.00 -9.55 -0.74
N ASN A 79 -1.75 -8.34 -0.25
CA ASN A 79 -2.66 -7.64 0.64
C ASN A 79 -3.98 -7.28 -0.07
N ALA A 80 -3.89 -6.83 -1.31
CA ALA A 80 -5.05 -6.49 -2.13
C ALA A 80 -5.95 -7.70 -2.39
N ARG A 81 -5.38 -8.88 -2.70
CA ARG A 81 -6.14 -10.15 -2.79
C ARG A 81 -6.86 -10.48 -1.48
N GLY A 82 -6.20 -10.25 -0.35
CA GLY A 82 -6.80 -10.43 0.97
C GLY A 82 -8.04 -9.55 1.17
N HIS A 83 -8.00 -8.29 0.75
CA HIS A 83 -9.14 -7.37 0.83
C HIS A 83 -10.26 -7.71 -0.14
N ALA A 84 -9.92 -8.04 -1.39
CA ALA A 84 -10.91 -8.48 -2.37
C ALA A 84 -11.65 -9.73 -1.86
N PHE A 85 -10.92 -10.71 -1.33
CA PHE A 85 -11.53 -11.92 -0.75
C PHE A 85 -12.34 -11.62 0.51
N TYR A 86 -11.84 -10.76 1.39
CA TYR A 86 -12.55 -10.44 2.63
C TYR A 86 -13.85 -9.67 2.39
N GLU A 87 -13.83 -8.68 1.49
CA GLU A 87 -14.99 -7.83 1.23
C GLU A 87 -15.99 -8.48 0.26
N MET A 88 -15.48 -9.11 -0.80
CA MET A 88 -16.29 -9.60 -1.94
C MET A 88 -16.35 -11.13 -2.05
N GLY A 89 -15.54 -11.87 -1.28
CA GLY A 89 -15.47 -13.33 -1.39
C GLY A 89 -14.68 -13.84 -2.60
N GLU A 90 -14.09 -12.95 -3.39
CA GLU A 90 -13.36 -13.30 -4.62
C GLU A 90 -11.84 -13.39 -4.38
N PRO A 91 -11.19 -14.53 -4.68
CA PRO A 91 -9.78 -14.75 -4.33
C PRO A 91 -8.78 -14.05 -5.28
N MET A 92 -9.23 -13.53 -6.43
CA MET A 92 -8.39 -12.84 -7.42
C MET A 92 -7.11 -13.62 -7.80
N MET A 93 -7.28 -14.85 -8.27
CA MET A 93 -6.17 -15.80 -8.50
C MET A 93 -5.26 -15.42 -9.68
N ASN A 94 -5.81 -14.70 -10.67
CA ASN A 94 -5.05 -14.22 -11.83
C ASN A 94 -4.09 -13.08 -11.45
N ASP A 95 -3.13 -12.82 -12.32
CA ASP A 95 -2.28 -11.63 -12.18
C ASP A 95 -3.12 -10.35 -12.37
N PRO A 96 -2.83 -9.29 -11.60
CA PRO A 96 -3.51 -8.02 -11.76
C PRO A 96 -3.20 -7.40 -13.12
N ALA A 97 -4.20 -6.75 -13.71
CA ALA A 97 -4.05 -5.95 -14.92
C ALA A 97 -3.10 -4.75 -14.69
N SER A 98 -3.12 -4.18 -13.48
CA SER A 98 -2.17 -3.14 -13.09
C SER A 98 -1.87 -3.12 -11.59
N VAL A 99 -0.66 -2.68 -11.24
CA VAL A 99 -0.21 -2.46 -9.87
C VAL A 99 0.52 -1.13 -9.80
N TRP A 100 -0.05 -0.17 -9.10
CA TRP A 100 0.56 1.12 -8.84
C TRP A 100 0.94 1.26 -7.36
N VAL A 101 2.11 1.85 -7.13
CA VAL A 101 2.67 2.11 -5.80
C VAL A 101 3.38 3.46 -5.87
N GLY A 102 3.06 4.37 -4.96
CA GLY A 102 3.68 5.69 -4.93
C GLY A 102 3.47 6.41 -3.61
N ALA A 103 4.26 7.47 -3.40
CA ALA A 103 4.00 8.37 -2.28
C ALA A 103 2.67 9.10 -2.52
N LEU A 104 1.83 9.15 -1.50
CA LEU A 104 0.52 9.76 -1.50
C LEU A 104 0.60 11.27 -1.84
N GLU A 105 1.70 11.92 -1.44
CA GLU A 105 2.02 13.32 -1.79
C GLU A 105 2.37 13.57 -3.26
N HIS A 106 2.70 12.51 -4.02
CA HIS A 106 2.94 12.63 -5.46
C HIS A 106 1.65 12.71 -6.27
N LEU A 107 0.53 12.20 -5.73
CA LEU A 107 -0.79 12.38 -6.31
C LEU A 107 -1.24 13.82 -6.07
N LYS A 108 -1.49 14.58 -7.15
CA LYS A 108 -1.89 16.00 -7.08
C LYS A 108 -3.14 16.26 -7.91
N GLY A 109 -3.91 17.27 -7.50
CA GLY A 109 -5.14 17.70 -8.18
C GLY A 109 -6.06 16.52 -8.49
N ASP A 110 -6.51 16.44 -9.73
CA ASP A 110 -7.45 15.44 -10.22
C ASP A 110 -6.99 13.99 -9.99
N GLU A 111 -5.68 13.70 -10.04
CA GLU A 111 -5.17 12.34 -9.77
C GLU A 111 -5.41 11.94 -8.31
N ARG A 112 -5.23 12.90 -7.39
CA ARG A 112 -5.47 12.67 -5.98
C ARG A 112 -6.95 12.51 -5.71
N ASP A 113 -7.77 13.37 -6.29
CA ASP A 113 -9.22 13.33 -6.10
C ASP A 113 -9.78 12.01 -6.63
N ARG A 114 -9.34 11.55 -7.81
CA ARG A 114 -9.73 10.24 -8.38
C ARG A 114 -9.31 9.07 -7.50
N PHE A 115 -8.12 9.14 -6.91
CA PHE A 115 -7.63 8.08 -6.01
C PHE A 115 -8.44 8.03 -4.71
N GLU A 116 -8.74 9.20 -4.14
CA GLU A 116 -9.47 9.34 -2.87
C GLU A 116 -10.98 9.12 -3.00
N SER A 117 -11.54 9.34 -4.20
CA SER A 117 -12.95 9.07 -4.50
C SER A 117 -13.15 7.57 -4.69
N GLY A 118 -13.71 6.91 -3.69
CA GLY A 118 -14.07 5.48 -3.77
C GLY A 118 -15.49 5.19 -4.22
N TRP A 119 -16.30 6.24 -4.40
CA TRP A 119 -17.71 6.12 -4.62
C TRP A 119 -18.16 7.17 -5.63
N ASP A 120 -18.75 6.71 -6.74
CA ASP A 120 -19.73 7.50 -7.47
C ASP A 120 -21.10 7.10 -6.91
N SER A 121 -21.87 8.08 -6.43
CA SER A 121 -23.18 7.88 -5.80
C SER A 121 -24.28 7.45 -6.76
N THR A 122 -23.91 7.09 -7.99
CA THR A 122 -24.79 6.83 -9.14
C THR A 122 -25.21 5.36 -9.30
N GLY A 123 -24.91 4.48 -8.34
CA GLY A 123 -25.82 3.36 -8.05
C GLY A 123 -25.41 1.95 -8.46
N ILE A 124 -24.14 1.58 -8.33
CA ILE A 124 -23.74 0.16 -8.42
C ILE A 124 -23.65 -0.41 -7.00
N TRP A 125 -24.66 -1.18 -6.63
CA TRP A 125 -24.65 -1.95 -5.40
C TRP A 125 -23.76 -3.19 -5.57
N PRO A 126 -22.90 -3.51 -4.58
CA PRO A 126 -22.16 -4.75 -4.59
C PRO A 126 -23.10 -5.96 -4.56
N GLU A 127 -22.57 -7.15 -4.84
CA GLU A 127 -23.37 -8.39 -4.75
C GLU A 127 -24.05 -8.54 -3.39
N VAL A 128 -25.32 -8.99 -3.41
CA VAL A 128 -26.12 -9.20 -2.21
C VAL A 128 -25.45 -10.24 -1.31
N GLY A 129 -25.21 -9.87 -0.05
CA GLY A 129 -24.62 -10.76 0.96
C GLY A 129 -23.11 -10.64 1.13
N CYS A 130 -22.40 -9.85 0.32
CA CYS A 130 -21.00 -9.54 0.57
C CYS A 130 -20.84 -8.59 1.78
N ARG A 131 -19.63 -8.51 2.34
CA ARG A 131 -19.37 -7.63 3.49
C ARG A 131 -19.48 -6.15 3.10
N MET A 132 -19.06 -5.80 1.89
CA MET A 132 -19.18 -4.44 1.38
C MET A 132 -20.65 -3.98 1.35
N MET A 133 -21.58 -4.85 0.94
CA MET A 133 -23.03 -4.57 0.98
C MET A 133 -23.49 -4.25 2.41
N ASN A 134 -23.07 -5.04 3.40
CA ASN A 134 -23.40 -4.77 4.80
C ASN A 134 -22.83 -3.42 5.26
N ARG A 135 -21.58 -3.10 4.94
CA ARG A 135 -20.95 -1.82 5.32
C ARG A 135 -21.68 -0.63 4.70
N LEU A 136 -22.08 -0.72 3.42
CA LEU A 136 -22.86 0.30 2.75
C LEU A 136 -24.26 0.43 3.36
N ALA A 137 -24.90 -0.69 3.72
CA ALA A 137 -26.21 -0.70 4.33
C ALA A 137 -26.22 -0.15 5.77
N THR A 138 -25.14 -0.34 6.53
CA THR A 138 -25.06 0.07 7.94
C THR A 138 -24.23 1.34 8.16
N GLY A 139 -23.49 1.81 7.15
CA GLY A 139 -22.54 2.93 7.27
C GLY A 139 -21.38 2.68 8.22
N SER A 140 -21.11 1.43 8.61
CA SER A 140 -20.14 1.10 9.66
C SER A 140 -18.71 1.07 9.11
N ASP A 141 -17.79 1.72 9.82
CA ASP A 141 -16.34 1.84 9.53
C ASP A 141 -15.98 2.53 8.20
N LEU A 142 -16.95 3.15 7.52
CA LEU A 142 -16.73 3.90 6.28
C LEU A 142 -16.57 5.39 6.56
N ASN A 143 -15.58 6.01 5.92
CA ASN A 143 -15.58 7.47 5.80
C ASN A 143 -16.54 7.93 4.70
N GLN A 144 -16.74 9.25 4.59
CA GLN A 144 -17.59 9.89 3.58
C GLN A 144 -17.24 9.55 2.12
N ASN A 145 -16.05 9.01 1.87
CA ASN A 145 -15.56 8.62 0.53
C ASN A 145 -15.51 7.09 0.34
N GLY A 146 -16.07 6.30 1.27
CA GLY A 146 -16.14 4.84 1.16
C GLY A 146 -14.90 4.07 1.62
N TRP A 147 -13.93 4.73 2.27
CA TRP A 147 -12.76 4.03 2.80
C TRP A 147 -13.06 3.34 4.10
N VAL A 148 -12.62 2.08 4.22
CA VAL A 148 -12.57 1.35 5.49
C VAL A 148 -11.35 1.81 6.27
N ILE A 149 -11.56 2.45 7.41
CA ILE A 149 -10.48 2.87 8.32
C ILE A 149 -10.18 1.73 9.29
N VAL A 150 -9.04 1.07 9.12
CA VAL A 150 -8.61 -0.03 10.02
C VAL A 150 -7.87 0.52 11.23
N GLN A 151 -6.98 1.49 11.00
CA GLN A 151 -6.30 2.21 12.05
C GLN A 151 -6.06 3.65 11.58
N GLU A 152 -6.60 4.60 12.34
CA GLU A 152 -6.52 6.03 12.04
C GLU A 152 -5.06 6.46 11.74
N ASN A 153 -4.87 7.20 10.65
CA ASN A 153 -3.57 7.65 10.13
C ASN A 153 -2.52 6.57 9.80
N VAL A 154 -2.83 5.28 9.97
CA VAL A 154 -1.89 4.17 9.76
C VAL A 154 -2.31 3.27 8.62
N TYR A 155 -3.58 2.88 8.58
CA TYR A 155 -4.05 1.95 7.56
C TYR A 155 -5.51 2.16 7.21
N ARG A 156 -5.75 2.40 5.92
CA ARG A 156 -7.08 2.41 5.32
C ARG A 156 -7.03 1.74 3.95
N TYR A 157 -8.15 1.14 3.58
CA TYR A 157 -8.32 0.55 2.25
C TYR A 157 -9.71 0.83 1.71
N LEU A 158 -9.83 0.62 0.41
CA LEU A 158 -11.05 0.79 -0.35
C LEU A 158 -11.08 -0.32 -1.40
N THR A 159 -12.24 -0.96 -1.54
CA THR A 159 -12.50 -1.95 -2.59
C THR A 159 -13.63 -1.42 -3.46
N VAL A 160 -13.41 -1.37 -4.77
CA VAL A 160 -14.38 -0.91 -5.77
C VAL A 160 -14.58 -2.00 -6.80
N GLN A 161 -15.83 -2.39 -7.04
CA GLN A 161 -16.22 -3.37 -8.06
C GLN A 161 -17.17 -2.70 -9.06
N VAL A 162 -16.60 -2.06 -10.08
CA VAL A 162 -17.36 -1.41 -11.17
C VAL A 162 -16.76 -1.85 -12.50
N GLY A 163 -17.24 -2.96 -13.04
CA GLY A 163 -16.69 -3.62 -14.25
C GLY A 163 -15.31 -4.26 -14.06
N LEU A 164 -14.50 -3.74 -13.13
CA LEU A 164 -13.19 -4.22 -12.72
C LEU A 164 -13.14 -4.31 -11.20
N MET A 165 -12.30 -5.20 -10.66
CA MET A 165 -11.98 -5.24 -9.24
C MET A 165 -10.80 -4.33 -8.96
N THR A 166 -11.00 -3.28 -8.17
CA THR A 166 -9.94 -2.36 -7.75
C THR A 166 -9.81 -2.36 -6.24
N VAL A 167 -8.58 -2.51 -5.75
CA VAL A 167 -8.26 -2.34 -4.33
C VAL A 167 -7.23 -1.22 -4.19
N ARG A 168 -7.60 -0.19 -3.42
CA ARG A 168 -6.69 0.89 -3.02
C ARG A 168 -6.35 0.77 -1.56
N THR A 169 -5.09 1.03 -1.21
CA THR A 169 -4.68 1.11 0.19
C THR A 169 -3.76 2.30 0.44
N VAL A 170 -3.84 2.86 1.64
CA VAL A 170 -2.94 3.90 2.13
C VAL A 170 -2.32 3.44 3.45
N LEU A 171 -0.98 3.47 3.51
CA LEU A 171 -0.21 3.16 4.72
C LEU A 171 0.48 4.42 5.24
N TYR A 172 0.33 4.68 6.54
CA TYR A 172 0.96 5.79 7.27
C TYR A 172 0.76 7.18 6.66
N ASN A 173 -0.37 7.40 5.96
CA ASN A 173 -0.63 8.59 5.15
C ASN A 173 0.51 8.97 4.18
N PHE A 174 1.36 8.00 3.84
CA PHE A 174 2.57 8.21 3.05
C PHE A 174 2.57 7.34 1.81
N LEU A 175 2.33 6.03 1.94
CA LEU A 175 2.38 5.10 0.81
C LEU A 175 0.97 4.82 0.30
N ALA A 176 0.71 5.16 -0.95
CA ALA A 176 -0.52 4.86 -1.65
C ALA A 176 -0.29 3.71 -2.64
N THR A 177 -1.32 2.87 -2.79
CA THR A 177 -1.27 1.70 -3.67
C THR A 177 -2.61 1.50 -4.34
N GLU A 178 -2.59 1.01 -5.57
CA GLU A 178 -3.78 0.63 -6.35
C GLU A 178 -3.48 -0.68 -7.08
N VAL A 179 -4.38 -1.66 -6.97
CA VAL A 179 -4.30 -2.93 -7.68
C VAL A 179 -5.60 -3.16 -8.40
N VAL A 180 -5.53 -3.45 -9.69
CA VAL A 180 -6.69 -3.63 -10.57
C VAL A 180 -6.65 -5.01 -11.21
N TRP A 181 -7.79 -5.71 -11.24
CA TRP A 181 -8.00 -6.94 -11.99
C TRP A 181 -9.10 -6.75 -13.03
N GLU A 182 -8.86 -7.32 -14.21
CA GLU A 182 -9.88 -7.62 -15.21
C GLU A 182 -10.51 -8.98 -14.87
N TYR A 183 -11.82 -9.08 -15.05
CA TYR A 183 -12.59 -10.32 -14.88
C TYR A 183 -12.47 -11.21 -16.11
#